data_AF-A0A8T3SN36-F1
#
_entry.id   AF-A0A8T3SN36-F1
#
_cell.length_a   1.000
_cell.length_b   1.000
_cell.length_c   1.000
_cell.angle_alpha   90.00
_cell.angle_beta   90.00
_cell.angle_gamma   90.00
#
_symmetry.space_group_name_H-M   'P 1'
#
loop_
_entity.id
_entity.type
_entity.pdbx_description
1 polymer ?
#
loop_
_entity_poly.entity_id
_entity_poly.type
_entity_poly.pdbx_seq_one_letter_code
_entity_poly.pdbx_strand_id
1 'polypeptide(L)' 'MKTECVYHEKYLTRDEAKKSIFDYIEVFYNRQRKHSFIGYKSPEQYELASGL' A
#
# COMPACT_ATOMS: atom_id res chain seq x y z
N MET A 1 -11.30 2.59 -5.88
CA MET A 1 -9.98 2.62 -6.56
C MET A 1 -8.98 3.24 -5.60
N LYS A 2 -7.82 2.64 -5.33
CA LYS A 2 -6.82 3.17 -4.39
C LYS A 2 -5.96 4.23 -5.10
N THR A 3 -6.52 5.42 -5.30
CA THR A 3 -5.85 6.53 -6.02
C THR A 3 -5.09 7.46 -5.10
N GLU A 4 -5.13 7.22 -3.79
CA GLU A 4 -4.64 8.09 -2.72
C GLU A 4 -3.17 8.48 -2.90
N CYS A 5 -2.35 7.59 -3.47
CA CYS A 5 -0.93 7.84 -3.67
C CYS A 5 -0.57 8.59 -4.96
N VAL A 6 -1.50 8.67 -5.91
CA VAL A 6 -1.26 9.28 -7.25
C VAL A 6 -2.02 10.60 -7.37
N TYR A 7 -3.05 10.82 -6.55
CA TYR A 7 -3.96 11.95 -6.70
C TYR A 7 -3.32 13.34 -6.49
N HIS A 8 -2.15 13.41 -5.83
CA HIS A 8 -1.45 14.66 -5.54
C HIS A 8 -0.03 14.72 -6.10
N GLU A 9 0.42 13.69 -6.83
CA GLU A 9 1.80 13.59 -7.31
C GLU A 9 1.86 13.87 -8.81
N LYS A 10 2.78 14.75 -9.22
CA LYS A 10 3.13 14.98 -10.62
C LYS A 10 4.46 14.31 -10.92
N TYR A 11 4.41 13.12 -11.51
CA TYR A 11 5.62 12.43 -11.94
C TYR A 11 6.13 13.02 -13.26
N LEU A 12 7.44 13.29 -13.33
CA LEU A 12 8.08 13.76 -14.55
C LEU A 12 8.35 12.60 -15.50
N THR A 13 8.56 11.40 -14.94
CA THR A 13 8.82 10.18 -15.71
C THR A 13 7.96 9.00 -15.26
N ARG A 14 7.78 8.04 -16.17
CA ARG A 14 7.08 6.79 -15.88
C ARG A 14 7.79 5.96 -14.81
N ASP A 15 9.11 6.00 -14.73
CA ASP A 15 9.87 5.23 -13.75
C ASP A 15 9.75 5.79 -12.33
N GLU A 16 9.66 7.12 -12.17
CA GLU A 16 9.30 7.74 -10.87
C GLU A 16 7.92 7.30 -10.41
N ALA A 17 6.93 7.31 -11.32
CA ALA A 17 5.58 6.85 -11.01
C ALA A 17 5.57 5.39 -10.56
N LYS A 18 6.30 4.51 -11.27
CA LYS A 18 6.43 3.09 -10.90
C LYS A 18 7.05 2.93 -9.51
N LYS A 19 8.13 3.67 -9.22
CA LYS A 19 8.81 3.58 -7.92
C LYS A 19 7.89 4.05 -6.79
N SER A 20 7.21 5.18 -6.98
CA SER A 20 6.26 5.68 -5.99
C SER A 20 5.08 4.72 -5.76
N ILE A 21 4.55 4.11 -6.82
CA ILE A 21 3.50 3.07 -6.71
C ILE A 21 4.03 1.84 -5.97
N PHE A 22 5.25 1.39 -6.29
CA PHE A 22 5.88 0.25 -5.62
C PHE A 22 6.05 0.51 -4.12
N ASP A 23 6.63 1.66 -3.76
CA ASP A 23 6.82 2.06 -2.36
C ASP A 23 5.47 2.16 -1.63
N TYR A 24 4.43 2.69 -2.28
CA TYR A 24 3.10 2.73 -1.70
C TYR A 24 2.52 1.35 -1.45
N ILE A 25 2.62 0.42 -2.40
CA ILE A 25 2.06 -0.92 -2.25
C ILE A 25 2.82 -1.69 -1.16
N GLU A 26 4.14 -1.75 -1.27
CA GLU A 26 4.96 -2.61 -0.41
C GLU A 26 5.11 -2.03 0.99
N VAL A 27 5.36 -0.73 1.13
CA VAL A 27 5.68 -0.15 2.44
C VAL A 27 4.42 0.33 3.14
N PHE A 28 3.58 1.10 2.45
CA PHE A 28 2.41 1.68 3.09
C PHE A 28 1.23 0.70 3.11
N TYR A 29 0.82 0.18 1.96
CA TYR A 29 -0.40 -0.60 1.85
C TYR A 29 -0.29 -1.96 2.54
N ASN A 30 0.74 -2.75 2.22
CA ASN A 30 0.88 -4.09 2.76
C ASN A 30 1.26 -4.10 4.24
N ARG A 31 2.13 -3.19 4.68
CA ARG A 31 2.73 -3.24 6.03
C ARG A 31 2.06 -2.32 7.03
N GLN A 32 1.61 -1.14 6.62
CA GLN A 32 1.15 -0.10 7.55
C GLN A 32 -0.37 0.16 7.51
N ARG A 33 -1.01 0.04 6.35
CA ARG A 33 -2.42 0.40 6.21
C ARG A 33 -3.31 -0.59 6.95
N LYS A 34 -3.97 -0.10 8.00
CA LYS A 34 -4.93 -0.88 8.77
C LYS A 34 -6.30 -0.92 8.09
N HIS A 35 -6.91 -2.10 8.03
CA HIS A 35 -8.28 -2.26 7.52
C HIS A 35 -9.23 -2.63 8.65
N SER A 36 -10.33 -1.88 8.81
CA SER A 36 -11.36 -2.17 9.81
C SER A 36 -11.98 -3.56 9.61
N PHE A 37 -12.15 -3.98 8.35
CA PHE A 37 -12.66 -5.30 7.99
C PHE A 37 -11.79 -6.47 8.51
N ILE A 38 -10.47 -6.28 8.62
CA ILE A 38 -9.53 -7.31 9.10
C ILE A 38 -9.08 -7.08 10.55
N GLY A 39 -9.92 -6.41 11.34
CA GLY A 39 -9.66 -6.15 12.76
C GLY A 39 -8.57 -5.12 13.00
N TYR A 40 -8.48 -4.10 12.14
CA TYR A 40 -7.47 -3.03 12.22
C TYR A 40 -6.02 -3.53 12.14
N LYS A 41 -5.80 -4.65 11.46
CA LYS A 41 -4.48 -5.15 11.08
C LYS A 41 -4.10 -4.65 9.69
N SER A 42 -2.80 -4.63 9.39
CA SER A 42 -2.32 -4.51 8.02
C SER A 42 -2.45 -5.84 7.27
N PRO A 43 -2.45 -5.84 5.93
CA PRO A 43 -2.45 -7.07 5.14
C PRO A 43 -1.36 -8.07 5.56
N GLU A 44 -0.10 -7.61 5.72
CA GLU A 44 1.02 -8.45 6.17
C GLU A 44 0.74 -9.05 7.56
N GLN A 45 0.24 -8.26 8.51
CA GLN A 45 -0.12 -8.75 9.84
C GLN A 45 -1.28 -9.74 9.83
N TYR A 46 -2.21 -9.58 8.90
CA TYR A 46 -3.33 -10.49 8.73
C TYR A 46 -2.86 -11.82 8.15
N GLU A 47 -2.03 -11.80 7.11
CA GLU A 47 -1.44 -12.99 6.50
C GLU A 47 -0.61 -13.79 7.52
N LEU A 48 0.31 -13.11 8.24
CA LEU A 48 1.11 -13.71 9.30
C LEU A 48 0.26 -14.34 10.42
N ALA A 49 -0.83 -13.67 10.81
CA ALA A 49 -1.74 -14.19 11.83
C ALA A 49 -2.62 -15.34 11.33
N SER A 50 -2.84 -15.43 10.01
CA SER A 50 -3.60 -16.51 9.38
C SER A 50 -2.77 -17.75 9.04
N GLY A 51 -1.43 -17.68 9.19
CA GLY A 51 -0.53 -18.82 9.05
C GLY A 51 -0.39 -19.37 7.63
N LEU A 52 -0.72 -18.55 6.62
CA LEU A 52 -0.42 -18.79 5.20
C LEU A 52 0.96 -18.25 4.84
#